data_AF-A0A355HD73-F1
#
_entry.id   AF-A0A355HD73-F1
#
_cell.length_a   1.000
_cell.length_b   1.000
_cell.length_c   1.000
_cell.angle_alpha   90.00
_cell.angle_beta   90.00
_cell.angle_gamma   90.00
#
_symmetry.space_group_name_H-M   'P 1'
#
loop_
_entity.id
_entity.type
_entity.pdbx_description
1 polymer ?
#
loop_
_entity_poly.entity_id
_entity_poly.type
_entity_poly.pdbx_seq_one_letter_code
_entity_poly.pdbx_strand_id
1 'polypeptide(L)'
;EENGIMLIDEVDTFLLDRSGASRSWEVTQVNEFLTQLEQFRGIFFATTNRLESLDEAVLRRFTFKLKFNYLNQEQREMAFHC
;
A
#
# COMPACT_ATOMS: atom_id res chain seq x y z
N GLU A 1 -21.77 11.94 -0.41
CA GLU A 1 -21.54 10.52 -0.69
C GLU A 1 -20.50 10.46 -1.78
N GLU A 2 -19.23 10.23 -1.45
CA GLU A 2 -18.19 10.09 -2.47
C GLU A 2 -17.65 8.66 -2.37
N ASN A 3 -18.11 7.82 -3.29
CA ASN A 3 -17.47 6.55 -3.64
C ASN A 3 -16.17 6.86 -4.41
N GLY A 4 -15.27 7.61 -3.76
CA GLY A 4 -13.99 8.01 -4.34
C GLY A 4 -13.04 6.83 -4.42
N ILE A 5 -12.16 6.87 -5.42
CA ILE A 5 -11.00 5.99 -5.47
C ILE A 5 -9.82 6.79 -4.92
N MET A 6 -9.19 6.28 -3.87
CA MET A 6 -7.96 6.85 -3.32
C MET A 6 -6.81 5.93 -3.69
N LEU A 7 -5.84 6.46 -4.42
CA LEU A 7 -4.59 5.78 -4.77
C LEU A 7 -3.43 6.46 -4.05
N ILE A 8 -2.64 5.68 -3.33
CA ILE A 8 -1.36 6.14 -2.76
C ILE A 8 -0.25 5.33 -3.38
N ASP A 9 0.69 6.02 -4.01
CA ASP A 9 1.90 5.42 -4.55
C ASP A 9 3.03 5.42 -3.52
N GLU A 10 3.90 4.42 -3.61
CA GLU A 10 5.07 4.23 -2.72
C GLU A 10 4.72 4.35 -1.23
N VAL A 11 3.65 3.67 -0.81
CA VAL A 11 3.11 3.79 0.57
C VAL A 11 4.12 3.37 1.64
N ASP A 12 5.16 2.61 1.27
CA ASP A 12 6.28 2.28 2.15
C ASP A 12 7.04 3.52 2.64
N THR A 13 7.12 4.60 1.87
CA THR A 13 7.71 5.87 2.36
C THR A 13 6.93 6.48 3.53
N PHE A 14 5.62 6.18 3.61
CA PHE A 14 4.72 6.67 4.64
C PHE A 14 4.51 5.67 5.79
N LEU A 15 4.56 4.37 5.51
CA LEU A 15 4.24 3.26 6.43
C LEU A 15 5.45 2.44 6.88
N LEU A 16 6.66 2.95 6.62
CA LEU A 16 7.94 2.28 6.75
C LEU A 16 8.18 1.64 8.14
N ASP A 17 8.90 0.53 8.11
CA ASP A 17 9.25 -0.35 9.23
C ASP A 17 9.65 0.40 10.52
N ARG A 18 8.91 0.09 11.59
CA ARG A 18 9.02 0.66 12.94
C ARG A 18 10.31 0.27 13.66
N SER A 19 11.15 -0.58 13.06
CA SER A 19 12.38 -1.10 13.65
C SER A 19 13.45 -0.03 13.94
N GLY A 20 13.36 1.15 13.31
CA GLY A 20 14.24 2.31 13.56
C GLY A 20 13.55 3.54 14.16
N ALA A 21 12.24 3.50 14.42
CA ALA A 21 11.47 4.65 14.87
C ALA A 21 11.87 5.04 16.31
N SER A 22 12.80 5.99 16.42
CA SER A 22 13.27 6.52 17.70
C SER A 22 12.19 7.31 18.46
N ARG A 23 10.99 7.52 17.87
CA ARG A 23 9.95 8.39 18.41
C ARG A 23 8.57 7.77 18.31
N SER A 24 7.88 7.69 19.45
CA SER A 24 6.53 7.12 19.61
C SER A 24 5.44 7.78 18.76
N TRP A 25 5.64 9.00 18.28
CA TRP A 25 4.62 9.73 17.50
C TRP A 25 4.42 9.19 16.08
N GLU A 26 5.45 8.59 15.46
CA GLU A 26 5.36 8.02 14.11
C GLU A 26 4.38 6.83 14.08
N VAL A 27 4.44 6.00 15.13
CA VAL A 27 3.54 4.86 15.32
C VAL A 27 2.08 5.31 15.49
N THR A 28 1.85 6.36 16.27
CA THR A 28 0.50 6.90 16.50
C THR A 28 -0.10 7.46 15.21
N GLN A 29 0.64 8.25 14.44
CA GLN A 29 0.14 8.80 13.17
C GLN A 29 -0.21 7.71 12.16
N VAL A 30 0.62 6.67 12.03
CA VAL A 30 0.32 5.53 11.14
C VAL A 30 -0.94 4.79 11.59
N ASN A 31 -1.10 4.53 12.89
CA ASN A 31 -2.30 3.86 13.39
C ASN A 31 -3.57 4.67 13.19
N GLU A 32 -3.51 6.00 13.37
CA GLU A 32 -4.63 6.89 13.08
C GLU A 32 -4.97 6.88 11.59
N PHE A 33 -3.97 6.96 10.72
CA PHE A 33 -4.17 6.85 9.27
C PHE A 33 -4.86 5.55 8.88
N LEU A 34 -4.40 4.41 9.41
CA LEU A 34 -5.03 3.11 9.17
C LEU A 34 -6.48 3.05 9.68
N THR A 35 -6.77 3.69 10.82
CA THR A 35 -8.13 3.75 11.38
C THR A 35 -9.05 4.59 10.49
N GLN A 36 -8.54 5.68 9.93
CA GLN A 36 -9.29 6.50 8.97
C GLN A 36 -9.53 5.74 7.66
N LEU A 37 -8.56 4.95 7.20
CA LEU A 37 -8.73 4.08 6.04
C LEU A 37 -9.84 3.05 6.22
N GLU A 38 -10.01 2.49 7.43
CA GLU A 38 -11.11 1.56 7.71
C GLU A 38 -12.50 2.23 7.65
N GLN A 39 -12.58 3.53 7.93
CA GLN A 39 -13.83 4.31 7.86
C GLN A 39 -14.10 4.91 6.47
N PHE A 40 -13.11 4.87 5.59
CA PHE A 40 -13.24 5.38 4.22
C PHE A 40 -14.26 4.54 3.45
N ARG A 41 -15.33 5.19 2.98
CA ARG A 41 -16.44 4.54 2.26
C ARG A 41 -16.18 4.34 0.76
N GLY A 42 -14.92 4.40 0.31
CA GLY A 42 -14.51 4.26 -1.08
C GLY A 42 -13.54 3.10 -1.30
N ILE A 43 -12.94 3.04 -2.50
CA ILE A 43 -11.92 2.03 -2.82
C ILE A 43 -10.54 2.62 -2.56
N PHE A 44 -9.74 1.94 -1.75
CA PHE A 44 -8.36 2.31 -1.49
C PHE A 44 -7.40 1.39 -2.24
N PHE A 45 -6.49 1.99 -3.01
CA PHE A 45 -5.36 1.32 -3.63
C PHE A 45 -4.07 1.88 -3.04
N ALA A 46 -3.16 0.98 -2.67
CA ALA A 46 -1.81 1.33 -2.30
C ALA A 46 -0.84 0.54 -3.16
N THR A 47 0.18 1.21 -3.68
CA THR A 47 1.30 0.58 -4.37
C THR A 47 2.55 0.71 -3.53
N THR A 48 3.40 -0.31 -3.60
CA THR A 48 4.70 -0.31 -2.92
C THR A 48 5.67 -1.19 -3.70
N ASN A 49 6.92 -0.76 -3.76
CA ASN A 49 8.02 -1.57 -4.27
C ASN A 49 8.64 -2.44 -3.16
N ARG A 50 8.32 -2.18 -1.89
CA ARG A 50 8.95 -2.80 -0.72
C ARG A 50 7.91 -3.37 0.23
N LEU A 51 7.13 -4.34 -0.24
CA LEU A 51 6.13 -5.04 0.58
C LEU A 51 6.72 -5.63 1.88
N GLU A 52 7.97 -6.10 1.83
CA GLU A 52 8.70 -6.67 2.98
C GLU A 52 9.02 -5.65 4.08
N SER A 53 9.02 -4.35 3.74
CA SER A 53 9.28 -3.27 4.70
C SER A 53 8.02 -2.73 5.37
N LEU A 54 6.84 -3.23 4.98
CA LEU A 54 5.58 -2.86 5.61
C LEU A 54 5.33 -3.72 6.86
N ASP A 55 4.85 -3.09 7.92
CA ASP A 55 4.47 -3.77 9.16
C ASP A 55 3.34 -4.80 8.89
N GLU A 56 3.45 -5.99 9.48
CA GLU A 56 2.41 -7.02 9.48
C GLU A 56 1.04 -6.50 9.95
N ALA A 57 1.00 -5.52 10.87
CA ALA A 57 -0.24 -4.88 11.33
C ALA A 57 -0.90 -4.00 10.25
N VAL A 58 -0.11 -3.41 9.36
CA VAL A 58 -0.57 -2.67 8.18
C VAL A 58 -1.09 -3.66 7.15
N LEU A 59 -0.29 -4.69 6.84
CA LEU A 59 -0.64 -5.71 5.85
C LEU A 59 -1.93 -6.45 6.19
N ARG A 60 -2.27 -6.65 7.47
CA ARG A 60 -3.53 -7.26 7.90
C ARG A 60 -4.78 -6.44 7.57
N ARG A 61 -4.66 -5.13 7.38
CA ARG A 61 -5.80 -4.24 7.06
C ARG A 61 -6.12 -4.16 5.58
N PHE A 62 -5.22 -4.62 4.73
CA PHE A 62 -5.47 -4.75 3.31
C PHE A 62 -6.25 -6.03 3.01
N THR A 63 -7.44 -5.88 2.42
CA THR A 63 -8.27 -7.01 1.98
C THR A 63 -7.61 -7.78 0.84
N PHE A 64 -6.99 -7.07 -0.10
CA PHE A 64 -6.33 -7.65 -1.27
C PHE A 64 -4.85 -7.26 -1.29
N LYS A 65 -4.01 -8.26 -1.60
CA LYS A 65 -2.57 -8.09 -1.80
C LYS A 65 -2.24 -8.64 -3.17
N LEU A 66 -1.94 -7.76 -4.11
CA LEU A 66 -1.60 -8.14 -5.47
C LEU A 66 -0.09 -7.97 -5.66
N LYS A 67 0.59 -9.06 -6.04
CA LYS A 67 2.01 -9.02 -6.40
C LYS A 67 2.12 -9.05 -7.92
N PHE A 68 2.66 -7.99 -8.49
CA PHE A 68 3.01 -7.94 -9.89
C PHE A 68 4.40 -8.53 -10.07
N ASN A 69 4.50 -9.62 -10.84
CA ASN A 69 5.77 -10.20 -11.24
C ASN A 69 6.20 -9.65 -12.61
N TYR A 70 7.43 -9.96 -13.01
CA TYR A 70 7.90 -9.68 -14.35
C TYR A 70 6.94 -10.23 -15.41
N LEU A 71 6.73 -9.45 -16.46
CA LEU A 71 5.93 -9.87 -17.61
C LEU A 71 6.56 -11.10 -18.26
N ASN A 72 5.71 -12.09 -18.55
CA ASN A 72 6.11 -13.23 -19.37
C ASN A 72 6.33 -12.79 -20.84
N GLN A 73 6.86 -13.69 -21.68
CA GLN A 73 7.18 -13.34 -23.07
C GLN A 73 5.97 -12.81 -23.84
N GLU A 74 4.84 -13.51 -23.78
CA GLU A 74 3.59 -13.13 -24.45
C GLU A 74 3.06 -11.77 -23.98
N GLN A 75 3.10 -11.51 -22.66
CA GLN A 75 2.70 -10.24 -22.07
C GLN A 75 3.62 -9.08 -22.47
N ARG A 76 4.93 -9.33 -22.60
CA ARG A 76 5.87 -8.31 -23.11
C ARG A 76 5.58 -8.00 -24.57
N GLU A 77 5.38 -9.03 -25.38
CA GLU A 77 5.02 -8.86 -26.79
C GLU A 77 3.73 -8.04 -26.88
N MET A 78 2.69 -8.35 -26.10
CA MET A 78 1.44 -7.59 -26.07
C MET A 78 1.60 -6.14 -25.56
N ALA A 79 2.42 -5.91 -24.53
CA ALA A 79 2.59 -4.59 -23.94
C ALA A 79 3.38 -3.61 -24.84
N PHE A 80 4.28 -4.14 -25.69
CA PHE A 80 5.17 -3.33 -26.52
C PHE A 80 4.82 -3.38 -28.02
N HIS A 81 3.93 -4.27 -28.47
CA HIS A 81 3.33 -4.22 -29.80
C HIS A 81 2.07 -3.35 -29.78
N CYS A 82 2.25 -2.04 -29.95
CA CYS A 82 1.24 -1.17 -30.54
C CYS A 82 1.35 -1.18 -32.06
#